data_AF-A0A9X1YD77-F1
#
_entry.id   AF-A0A9X1YD77-F1
#
_cell.length_a   1.000
_cell.length_b   1.000
_cell.length_c   1.000
_cell.angle_alpha   90.00
_cell.angle_beta   90.00
_cell.angle_gamma   90.00
#
_symmetry.space_group_name_H-M   'P 1'
#
loop_
_entity.id
_entity.type
_entity.pdbx_description
1 polymer ?
#
loop_
_entity_poly.entity_id
_entity_poly.type
_entity_poly.pdbx_seq_one_letter_code
_entity_poly.pdbx_strand_id
1 'polypeptide(L)' 'MLTSYQVRAGRALVRWSARELAVEAGVSLNTIQRIEAVDGVPSTSAKTLGAIQRALEGAGVEFIPGGARLRDSTTSN' A
#
# COMPACT_ATOMS: atom_id res chain seq x y z
N MET A 1 7.43 5.54 -7.76
CA MET A 1 6.03 5.99 -7.56
C MET A 1 5.17 4.79 -7.27
N LEU A 2 4.30 4.88 -6.27
CA LEU A 2 3.38 3.80 -5.90
C LEU A 2 2.19 3.77 -6.86
N THR A 3 1.94 2.61 -7.47
CA THR A 3 0.81 2.40 -8.39
C THR A 3 -0.39 1.78 -7.67
N SER A 4 -1.57 1.89 -8.26
CA SER A 4 -2.79 1.23 -7.75
C SER A 4 -2.61 -0.29 -7.65
N TYR A 5 -1.92 -0.89 -8.61
CA TYR A 5 -1.59 -2.32 -8.60
C TYR A 5 -0.74 -2.68 -7.38
N GLN A 6 0.31 -1.90 -7.10
CA GLN A 6 1.16 -2.13 -5.93
C GLN A 6 0.39 -1.95 -4.62
N VAL A 7 -0.53 -0.98 -4.53
CA VAL A 7 -1.40 -0.84 -3.35
C VAL A 7 -2.24 -2.10 -3.13
N ARG A 8 -2.91 -2.60 -4.19
CA ARG A 8 -3.71 -3.84 -4.12
C ARG A 8 -2.84 -5.05 -3.73
N ALA A 9 -1.65 -5.16 -4.32
CA ALA A 9 -0.71 -6.25 -4.05
C ALA A 9 -0.21 -6.21 -2.60
N GLY A 10 0.25 -5.05 -2.12
CA GLY A 10 0.70 -4.86 -0.74
C GLY A 10 -0.39 -5.23 0.26
N ARG A 11 -1.61 -4.75 0.02
CA ARG A 11 -2.78 -5.08 0.85
C ARG A 11 -3.09 -6.58 0.87
N ALA A 12 -3.02 -7.25 -0.28
CA ALA A 12 -3.25 -8.69 -0.37
C ALA A 12 -2.19 -9.50 0.41
N LEU A 13 -0.92 -9.06 0.38
CA LEU A 13 0.17 -9.72 1.09
C LEU A 13 -0.02 -9.72 2.62
N VAL A 14 -0.51 -8.61 3.17
CA VAL A 14 -0.80 -8.49 4.61
C VAL A 14 -2.24 -8.84 4.98
N ARG A 15 -3.02 -9.34 4.02
CA ARG A 15 -4.43 -9.77 4.17
C ARG A 15 -5.35 -8.67 4.72
N TRP A 16 -5.07 -7.41 4.41
CA TRP A 16 -5.91 -6.30 4.82
C TRP A 16 -7.09 -6.10 3.87
N SER A 17 -8.22 -5.68 4.42
CA SER A 17 -9.31 -5.03 3.72
C SER A 17 -8.95 -3.58 3.38
N ALA A 18 -9.67 -2.97 2.43
CA ALA A 18 -9.49 -1.55 2.11
C ALA A 18 -9.77 -0.64 3.33
N ARG A 19 -10.63 -1.09 4.26
CA ARG A 19 -10.92 -0.39 5.51
C ARG A 19 -9.74 -0.44 6.48
N GLU A 20 -9.12 -1.60 6.67
CA GLU A 20 -7.94 -1.72 7.52
C GLU A 20 -6.79 -0.85 6.99
N LEU A 21 -6.52 -0.91 5.69
CA LEU A 21 -5.50 -0.02 5.08
C LEU A 21 -5.84 1.47 5.29
N ALA A 22 -7.11 1.86 5.18
CA ALA A 22 -7.52 3.23 5.41
C ALA A 22 -7.23 3.69 6.86
N VAL A 23 -7.53 2.84 7.84
CA VAL A 23 -7.26 3.09 9.26
C VAL A 23 -5.77 3.22 9.51
N GLU A 24 -4.97 2.24 9.07
CA GLU A 24 -3.51 2.21 9.27
C GLU A 24 -2.79 3.36 8.56
N ALA A 25 -3.27 3.76 7.38
CA ALA A 25 -2.71 4.90 6.65
C ALA A 25 -3.25 6.27 7.12
N GLY A 26 -4.26 6.30 8.00
CA GLY A 26 -4.88 7.54 8.46
C GLY A 26 -5.58 8.33 7.34
N VAL A 27 -6.22 7.63 6.41
CA VAL A 27 -6.95 8.22 5.27
C VAL A 27 -8.39 7.70 5.21
N SER A 28 -9.25 8.31 4.40
CA SER A 28 -10.63 7.83 4.24
C SER A 28 -10.71 6.54 3.42
N LEU A 29 -11.68 5.67 3.71
CA LEU A 29 -11.95 4.47 2.91
C LEU A 29 -12.18 4.80 1.43
N ASN A 30 -12.93 5.88 1.14
CA ASN A 30 -13.16 6.33 -0.23
C ASN A 30 -11.85 6.69 -0.95
N THR A 31 -10.85 7.22 -0.24
CA THR A 31 -9.53 7.48 -0.80
C THR A 31 -8.85 6.20 -1.25
N ILE A 32 -8.88 5.14 -0.42
CA ILE A 32 -8.32 3.83 -0.79
C ILE A 32 -9.08 3.24 -1.98
N GLN A 33 -10.41 3.24 -1.94
CA GLN A 33 -11.24 2.70 -3.03
C GLN A 33 -10.98 3.41 -4.36
N ARG A 34 -10.89 4.75 -4.36
CA ARG A 34 -10.57 5.54 -5.55
C ARG A 34 -9.18 5.24 -6.09
N ILE A 35 -8.20 5.06 -5.21
CA ILE A 35 -6.84 4.66 -5.58
C ILE A 35 -6.85 3.27 -6.23
N GLU A 36 -7.55 2.31 -5.63
CA GLU A 36 -7.61 0.94 -6.14
C GLU A 36 -8.50 0.78 -7.39
N ALA A 37 -9.36 1.75 -7.72
CA ALA A 37 -10.28 1.68 -8.85
C ALA A 37 -9.67 2.09 -10.19
N VAL A 38 -8.53 2.80 -10.19
CA VAL A 38 -7.84 3.21 -11.41
C VAL A 38 -6.63 2.33 -11.66
N ASP A 39 -6.25 2.15 -12.92
CA ASP A 39 -4.98 1.52 -13.27
C ASP A 39 -3.87 2.55 -13.41
N GLY A 40 -2.64 2.13 -13.13
CA GLY A 40 -1.45 2.99 -13.19
C GLY A 40 -1.24 3.84 -11.93
N VAL A 41 -0.86 5.10 -12.14
CA VAL A 41 -0.56 6.04 -11.05
C VAL A 41 -1.86 6.73 -10.60
N PRO A 42 -2.25 6.61 -9.33
CA PRO A 42 -3.43 7.32 -8.83
C PRO A 42 -3.22 8.83 -8.87
N SER A 43 -4.22 9.57 -9.37
CA SER A 43 -4.29 11.03 -9.20
C SER A 43 -4.66 11.36 -7.75
N THR A 44 -3.67 11.32 -6.86
CA THR A 44 -3.83 11.62 -5.43
C THR A 44 -2.57 12.31 -4.91
N SER A 45 -2.69 12.99 -3.76
CA SER A 45 -1.55 13.72 -3.23
C SER A 45 -0.38 12.80 -2.88
N ALA A 46 0.85 13.28 -3.07
CA ALA A 46 2.05 12.55 -2.65
C ALA A 46 2.05 12.23 -1.14
N LYS A 47 1.45 13.11 -0.32
CA LYS A 47 1.25 12.89 1.12
C LYS A 47 0.39 11.65 1.38
N THR A 48 -0.72 11.50 0.67
CA THR A 48 -1.63 10.34 0.76
C THR A 48 -0.93 9.06 0.32
N LEU A 49 -0.25 9.07 -0.83
CA LEU A 49 0.50 7.88 -1.29
C LEU A 49 1.60 7.50 -0.32
N GLY A 50 2.32 8.47 0.24
CA GLY A 50 3.36 8.21 1.24
C GLY A 50 2.80 7.63 2.54
N ALA A 51 1.60 8.04 2.96
CA ALA A 51 0.95 7.46 4.14
C ALA A 51 0.56 5.99 3.92
N ILE A 52 -0.02 5.69 2.75
CA ILE A 52 -0.37 4.31 2.35
C ILE A 52 0.88 3.44 2.23
N GLN A 53 1.93 3.95 1.60
CA GLN A 53 3.20 3.26 1.46
C GLN A 53 3.78 2.88 2.84
N ARG A 54 3.90 3.87 3.74
CA ARG A 54 4.43 3.64 5.09
C ARG A 54 3.60 2.67 5.92
N ALA A 55 2.27 2.72 5.81
CA ALA A 55 1.39 1.78 6.52
C ALA A 55 1.65 0.32 6.10
N LEU A 56 1.71 0.08 4.78
CA LEU A 56 2.00 -1.25 4.25
C LEU A 56 3.43 -1.69 4.57
N GLU A 57 4.41 -0.80 4.45
CA GLU A 57 5.80 -1.08 4.83
C GLU A 57 5.94 -1.42 6.33
N GLY A 58 5.21 -0.69 7.18
CA GLY A 58 5.11 -0.95 8.63
C GLY A 58 4.53 -2.34 8.93
N ALA A 59 3.60 -2.82 8.11
CA ALA A 59 3.03 -4.17 8.19
C ALA A 59 3.93 -5.27 7.57
N GLY A 60 5.11 -4.91 7.08
CA GLY A 60 6.09 -5.87 6.55
C GLY A 60 6.12 -5.97 5.03
N VAL A 61 5.39 -5.13 4.29
CA VAL A 61 5.51 -5.06 2.82
C VAL A 61 6.81 -4.37 2.41
N GLU A 62 7.39 -4.82 1.31
CA GLU A 62 8.46 -4.14 0.58
C GLU A 62 8.00 -3.91 -0.85
N PHE A 63 8.02 -2.64 -1.29
CA PHE A 63 7.68 -2.31 -2.67
C PHE A 63 8.89 -2.46 -3.58
N ILE A 64 8.71 -3.20 -4.67
CA ILE A 64 9.74 -3.45 -5.69
C ILE A 64 9.25 -2.94 -7.05
N PRO A 65 10.14 -2.74 -8.04
CA PRO A 65 9.72 -2.37 -9.40
C PRO A 65 8.64 -3.33 -9.93
N GLY A 66 7.46 -2.79 -10.25
CA GLY A 66 6.34 -3.57 -10.80
C GLY A 66 5.55 -4.41 -9.79
N GLY A 67 5.87 -4.40 -8.49
CA GLY A 67 5.20 -5.26 -7.52
C GLY A 67 5.42 -4.91 -6.05
N ALA A 68 5.09 -5.88 -5.19
CA ALA A 68 5.31 -5.85 -3.76
C ALA A 68 5.62 -7.27 -3.26
N ARG A 69 6.39 -7.40 -2.18
CA ARG A 69 6.65 -8.67 -1.48
C ARG A 69 6.59 -8.47 0.04
N LEU A 70 6.58 -9.55 0.82
CA LEU A 70 6.82 -9.45 2.26
C LEU A 70 8.32 -9.39 2.52
N ARG A 71 8.74 -8.61 3.50
CA ARG A 71 10.13 -8.57 3.98
C ARG A 71 10.47 -9.91 4.60
N ASP A 72 11.54 -10.52 4.11
CA ASP A 72 12.09 -11.72 4.73
C ASP A 72 12.63 -11.37 6.12
N SER A 73 12.14 -12.07 7.15
CA SER A 73 12.57 -11.90 8.53
C SER A 73 13.97 -12.48 8.83
N THR A 74 14.71 -12.91 7.80
CA THR A 74 16.00 -13.60 7.91
C THR A 74 17.22 -12.69 7.95
N THR A 75 17.08 -11.37 7.93
CA THR A 75 18.19 -10.45 8.18
C THR A 75 18.08 -9.84 9.58
N SER A 76 18.27 -10.67 10.59
CA SER A 76 18.92 -10.25 11.84
C SER A 76 20.21 -11.06 11.92
N ASN A 77 21.30 -10.45 11.45
CA ASN A 77 22.66 -10.89 11.70
C ASN A 77 23.30 -9.86 12.62
#